data_AF-A0A4Y2JN85-F1
#
_entry.id   AF-A0A4Y2JN85-F1
#
_cell.length_a   1.000
_cell.length_b   1.000
_cell.length_c   1.000
_cell.angle_alpha   90.00
_cell.angle_beta   90.00
_cell.angle_gamma   90.00
#
_symmetry.space_group_name_H-M   'P 1'
#
loop_
_entity.id
_entity.type
_entity.pdbx_description
1 polymer ?
#
loop_
_entity_poly.entity_id
_entity_poly.type
_entity_poly.pdbx_seq_one_letter_code
_entity_poly.pdbx_strand_id
1 'polypeptide(L)'
;MYKLGRSVLYHDTDSIIYASDGKNDPPLGNFLGEFTDELDGDSIATFVSAGPKNYAYQTKRGKTCCKIRGFTLNFRNSEKLNFESVKSLVCSLDYESKINLHNPAKITREAKRRKIINKEETKLYRMVYAKRVIQEDFTTLQYGY
;
A
#
# COMPACT_ATOMS: atom_id res chain seq x y z
N MET A 1 -8.32 -19.57 19.55
CA MET A 1 -8.59 -18.56 18.50
C MET A 1 -8.06 -17.19 18.97
N TYR A 2 -6.76 -17.06 19.22
CA TYR A 2 -6.16 -15.77 19.56
C TYR A 2 -5.93 -15.01 18.24
N LYS A 3 -6.97 -14.30 17.83
CA LYS A 3 -6.96 -13.40 16.67
C LYS A 3 -5.85 -12.38 16.90
N LEU A 4 -4.93 -12.23 15.95
CA LEU A 4 -3.77 -11.31 15.95
C LEU A 4 -4.02 -9.92 16.55
N GLY A 5 -5.27 -9.45 16.61
CA GLY A 5 -5.67 -8.35 17.49
C GLY A 5 -4.94 -7.06 17.12
N ARG A 6 -4.20 -6.48 18.08
CA ARG A 6 -3.41 -5.27 17.85
C ARG A 6 -2.14 -5.51 17.02
N SER A 7 -1.73 -6.77 16.83
CA SER A 7 -0.59 -7.11 15.97
C SER A 7 -0.91 -6.98 14.48
N VAL A 8 -2.18 -6.87 14.08
CA VAL A 8 -2.54 -6.62 12.68
C VAL A 8 -2.28 -5.17 12.32
N LEU A 9 -1.35 -4.95 11.39
CA LEU A 9 -1.01 -3.62 10.87
C LEU A 9 -1.87 -3.24 9.68
N TYR A 10 -2.27 -4.22 8.87
CA TYR A 10 -3.11 -4.01 7.69
C TYR A 10 -3.89 -5.29 7.34
N HIS A 11 -5.07 -5.12 6.74
CA HIS A 11 -5.86 -6.21 6.19
C HIS A 11 -6.58 -5.75 4.92
N ASP A 12 -6.64 -6.61 3.91
CA ASP A 12 -7.52 -6.48 2.75
C ASP A 12 -8.42 -7.73 2.67
N THR A 13 -9.07 -7.92 1.53
CA THR A 13 -10.04 -8.99 1.25
C THR A 13 -9.55 -10.39 1.64
N ASP A 14 -8.29 -10.69 1.32
CA ASP A 14 -7.69 -12.02 1.38
C ASP A 14 -6.25 -12.02 1.92
N SER A 15 -5.73 -10.87 2.37
CA SER A 15 -4.36 -10.70 2.85
C SER A 15 -4.31 -9.92 4.16
N ILE A 16 -3.34 -10.25 5.00
CA ILE A 16 -3.05 -9.57 6.26
C ILE A 16 -1.56 -9.25 6.36
N ILE A 17 -1.25 -8.10 6.93
CA ILE A 17 0.12 -7.74 7.34
C ILE A 17 0.07 -7.56 8.85
N TYR A 18 0.95 -8.26 9.54
CA TYR A 18 0.97 -8.29 11.00
C TYR A 18 2.40 -8.24 11.53
N ALA A 19 2.54 -7.76 12.77
CA ALA A 19 3.77 -7.83 13.53
C ALA A 19 3.90 -9.22 14.17
N SER A 20 4.82 -10.03 13.64
CA SER A 20 5.14 -11.35 14.19
C SER A 20 5.95 -11.22 15.49
N ASP A 21 5.59 -12.02 16.49
CA ASP A 21 6.36 -12.23 17.72
C ASP A 21 6.98 -13.65 17.80
N GLY A 22 6.92 -14.40 16.70
CA GLY A 22 7.34 -15.79 16.59
C GLY A 22 6.42 -16.81 17.27
N LYS A 23 5.34 -16.36 17.91
CA LYS A 23 4.34 -17.21 18.61
C LYS A 23 2.91 -16.98 18.09
N ASN A 24 2.66 -15.83 17.49
CA ASN A 24 1.36 -15.40 16.98
C ASN A 24 1.15 -15.67 15.49
N ASP A 25 2.12 -16.29 14.82
CA ASP A 25 2.08 -16.56 13.38
C ASP A 25 0.92 -17.51 13.03
N PRO A 26 0.02 -17.12 12.09
CA PRO A 26 -1.02 -18.01 11.63
C PRO A 26 -0.45 -19.28 11.00
N PRO A 27 -1.12 -20.44 11.15
CA PRO A 27 -0.70 -21.65 10.48
C PRO A 27 -0.76 -21.45 8.96
N LEU A 28 0.34 -21.77 8.29
CA LEU A 28 0.43 -21.76 6.83
C LEU A 28 -0.06 -23.09 6.27
N GLY A 29 -0.62 -23.04 5.06
CA GLY A 29 -1.09 -24.22 4.37
C GLY A 29 -1.33 -23.98 2.88
N ASN A 30 -1.62 -25.06 2.14
CA ASN A 30 -1.75 -25.06 0.68
C ASN A 30 -3.18 -25.34 0.20
N PHE A 31 -4.14 -25.46 1.12
CA PHE A 31 -5.54 -25.75 0.82
C PHE A 31 -6.40 -24.49 0.84
N LEU A 32 -7.60 -24.60 0.25
CA LEU A 32 -8.54 -23.50 0.17
C LEU A 32 -8.93 -22.99 1.56
N GLY A 33 -8.74 -21.69 1.79
CA GLY A 33 -9.05 -21.05 3.07
C GLY A 33 -7.88 -21.01 4.06
N GLU A 34 -6.73 -21.59 3.72
CA GLU A 34 -5.51 -21.50 4.50
C GLU A 34 -4.68 -20.26 4.12
N PHE A 35 -3.88 -19.76 5.07
CA PHE A 35 -2.94 -18.69 4.79
C PHE A 35 -1.72 -19.23 4.04
N THR A 36 -1.33 -18.52 2.99
CA THR A 36 -0.10 -18.79 2.25
C THR A 36 0.91 -17.68 2.50
N ASP A 37 2.20 -18.01 2.47
CA ASP A 37 3.27 -17.03 2.62
C ASP A 37 3.54 -16.32 1.28
N GLU A 38 3.20 -15.03 1.19
CA GLU A 38 3.43 -14.20 0.01
C GLU A 38 4.88 -13.70 -0.13
N LEU A 39 5.71 -13.85 0.90
CA LEU A 39 7.06 -13.29 0.95
C LEU A 39 8.15 -14.34 0.75
N ASP A 40 7.79 -15.59 0.44
CA ASP A 40 8.70 -16.70 0.20
C ASP A 40 9.76 -16.86 1.32
N GLY A 41 9.33 -16.77 2.58
CA GLY A 41 10.17 -16.83 3.78
C GLY A 41 10.91 -15.54 4.15
N ASP A 42 10.69 -14.43 3.43
CA ASP A 42 11.19 -13.11 3.81
C ASP A 42 10.26 -12.44 4.83
N SER A 43 10.77 -11.43 5.53
CA SER A 43 9.98 -10.63 6.48
C SER A 43 10.01 -9.16 6.13
N ILE A 44 8.90 -8.48 6.34
CA ILE A 44 8.83 -7.02 6.20
C ILE A 44 9.63 -6.38 7.34
N ALA A 45 10.63 -5.57 7.01
CA ALA A 45 11.41 -4.78 7.95
C ALA A 45 10.73 -3.44 8.24
N THR A 46 10.10 -2.84 7.23
CA THR A 46 9.39 -1.57 7.39
C THR A 46 8.12 -1.58 6.56
N PHE A 47 7.01 -1.26 7.21
CA PHE A 47 5.69 -1.14 6.59
C PHE A 47 5.19 0.29 6.72
N VAL A 48 4.63 0.81 5.63
CA VAL A 48 4.04 2.15 5.56
C VAL A 48 2.66 2.06 4.95
N SER A 49 1.67 2.66 5.59
CA SER A 49 0.31 2.74 5.08
C SER A 49 -0.14 4.19 5.00
N ALA A 50 -0.54 4.61 3.81
CA ALA A 50 -1.13 5.93 3.56
C ALA A 50 -2.67 5.84 3.45
N GLY A 51 -3.26 4.68 3.76
CA GLY A 51 -4.70 4.44 3.78
C GLY A 51 -5.10 3.09 3.14
N PRO A 52 -6.42 2.85 2.98
CA PRO A 52 -6.92 1.62 2.36
C PRO A 52 -6.42 1.47 0.92
N LYS A 53 -5.85 0.29 0.60
CA LYS A 53 -5.28 -0.06 -0.71
C LYS A 53 -4.16 0.89 -1.18
N ASN A 54 -3.48 1.50 -0.22
CA ASN A 54 -2.39 2.43 -0.42
C ASN A 54 -1.30 2.18 0.63
N TYR A 55 -0.38 1.27 0.32
CA TYR A 55 0.68 0.86 1.22
C TYR A 55 1.99 0.61 0.47
N ALA A 56 3.10 0.66 1.21
CA ALA A 56 4.41 0.29 0.74
C ALA A 56 5.16 -0.46 1.84
N TYR A 57 6.04 -1.37 1.45
CA TYR A 57 6.88 -2.08 2.41
C TYR A 57 8.27 -2.34 1.85
N GLN A 58 9.21 -2.52 2.75
CA GLN A 58 10.56 -2.99 2.49
C GLN A 58 10.82 -4.26 3.30
N THR A 59 11.32 -5.29 2.65
CA THR A 59 11.69 -6.55 3.31
C THR A 59 13.10 -6.51 3.87
N LYS A 60 13.44 -7.44 4.77
CA LYS A 60 14.79 -7.59 5.33
C LYS A 60 15.83 -7.89 4.26
N ARG A 61 15.46 -8.58 3.19
CA ARG A 61 16.33 -8.83 2.03
C ARG A 61 16.44 -7.63 1.07
N GLY A 62 15.81 -6.51 1.39
CA GLY A 62 15.89 -5.25 0.63
C GLY A 62 14.87 -5.12 -0.50
N LYS A 63 13.94 -6.06 -0.67
CA LYS A 63 12.88 -5.94 -1.68
C LYS A 63 11.90 -4.86 -1.26
N THR A 64 11.67 -3.87 -2.12
CA THR A 64 10.64 -2.84 -1.90
C THR A 64 9.41 -3.13 -2.74
N CYS A 65 8.24 -2.99 -2.14
CA CYS A 65 6.96 -3.06 -2.84
C CYS A 65 6.14 -1.80 -2.57
N CYS A 66 5.42 -1.34 -3.57
CA CYS A 66 4.50 -0.22 -3.46
C CYS A 66 3.18 -0.61 -4.14
N LYS A 67 2.06 -0.42 -3.43
CA LYS A 67 0.72 -0.81 -3.86
C LYS A 67 -0.21 0.38 -3.66
N ILE A 68 -0.46 1.12 -4.73
CA ILE A 68 -1.25 2.35 -4.70
C ILE A 68 -2.39 2.26 -5.71
N ARG A 69 -3.61 2.06 -5.21
CA ARG A 69 -4.80 1.96 -6.04
C ARG A 69 -5.06 3.27 -6.79
N GLY A 70 -5.44 3.16 -8.07
CA GLY A 70 -5.76 4.30 -8.93
C GLY A 70 -4.58 4.85 -9.72
N PHE A 71 -3.36 4.36 -9.45
CA PHE A 71 -2.15 4.73 -10.16
C PHE A 71 -1.55 3.52 -10.87
N THR A 72 -1.12 3.72 -12.11
CA THR A 72 -0.35 2.72 -12.84
C THR A 72 1.13 2.93 -12.51
N LEU A 73 1.75 1.95 -11.85
CA LEU A 73 3.17 1.94 -11.53
C LEU A 73 3.98 1.50 -12.76
N ASN A 74 4.06 2.39 -13.76
CA ASN A 74 5.04 2.27 -14.83
C ASN A 74 6.41 2.78 -14.34
N PHE A 75 7.49 2.50 -15.08
CA PHE A 75 8.85 2.88 -14.69
C PHE A 75 8.96 4.34 -14.21
N ARG A 76 8.49 5.31 -15.01
CA ARG A 76 8.51 6.75 -14.67
C ARG A 76 7.72 7.10 -13.41
N ASN A 77 6.55 6.49 -13.24
CA ASN A 77 5.72 6.71 -12.07
C ASN A 77 6.33 6.05 -10.84
N SER A 78 6.94 4.87 -10.97
CA SER A 78 7.63 4.16 -9.90
C SER A 78 8.89 4.88 -9.43
N GLU A 79 9.58 5.63 -10.29
CA GLU A 79 10.69 6.50 -9.86
C GLU A 79 10.21 7.60 -8.90
N LYS A 80 9.04 8.19 -9.16
CA LYS A 80 8.46 9.26 -8.32
C LYS A 80 7.67 8.75 -7.12
N LEU A 81 7.00 7.62 -7.29
CA LEU A 81 6.08 7.00 -6.34
C LEU A 81 6.65 5.63 -5.95
N ASN A 82 7.65 5.69 -5.07
CA ASN A 82 8.37 4.56 -4.51
C ASN A 82 8.20 4.49 -2.98
N PHE A 83 8.77 3.47 -2.36
CA PHE A 83 8.74 3.27 -0.91
C PHE A 83 9.18 4.52 -0.13
N GLU A 84 10.29 5.15 -0.52
CA GLU A 84 10.85 6.30 0.19
C GLU A 84 9.95 7.54 0.07
N SER A 85 9.41 7.81 -1.12
CA SER A 85 8.48 8.92 -1.35
C SER A 85 7.19 8.77 -0.54
N VAL A 86 6.66 7.54 -0.44
CA VAL A 86 5.44 7.26 0.34
C VAL A 86 5.74 7.36 1.83
N LYS A 87 6.87 6.82 2.28
CA LYS A 87 7.35 6.93 3.66
C LYS A 87 7.50 8.39 4.09
N SER A 88 8.21 9.19 3.29
CA SER A 88 8.39 10.62 3.55
C SER A 88 7.06 11.36 3.64
N LEU A 89 6.09 11.04 2.77
CA LEU A 89 4.77 11.67 2.77
C LEU A 89 3.94 11.30 4.01
N VAL A 90 4.03 10.05 4.47
CA VAL A 90 3.32 9.60 5.67
C VAL A 90 3.96 10.18 6.93
N CYS A 91 5.29 10.20 7.00
CA CYS A 91 6.02 10.73 8.14
C CYS A 91 5.92 12.26 8.27
N SER A 92 5.75 13.00 7.16
CA SER A 92 5.59 14.45 7.23
C SER A 92 4.27 14.88 7.85
N LEU A 93 3.25 13.99 7.87
CA LEU A 93 1.87 14.28 8.28
C LEU A 93 1.26 15.50 7.55
N ASP A 94 1.84 15.90 6.43
CA ASP A 94 1.35 17.00 5.61
C ASP A 94 0.29 16.47 4.63
N TYR A 95 -0.96 16.71 4.99
CA TYR A 95 -2.10 16.31 4.18
C TYR A 95 -2.25 17.11 2.88
N GLU A 96 -1.56 18.24 2.72
CA GLU A 96 -1.61 19.05 1.50
C GLU A 96 -0.51 18.70 0.49
N SER A 97 0.57 18.06 0.95
CA SER A 97 1.64 17.55 0.10
C SER A 97 1.10 16.61 -0.99
N LYS A 98 1.49 16.90 -2.24
CA LYS A 98 1.05 16.20 -3.45
C LYS A 98 2.24 15.79 -4.30
N ILE A 99 2.21 14.56 -4.81
CA ILE A 99 3.20 14.05 -5.78
C ILE A 99 2.58 14.11 -7.17
N ASN A 100 3.21 14.88 -8.06
CA ASN A 100 2.75 15.06 -9.44
C ASN A 100 3.27 13.94 -10.35
N LEU A 101 2.35 13.10 -10.80
CA LEU A 101 2.59 12.03 -11.74
C LEU A 101 2.09 12.45 -13.12
N HIS A 102 3.04 12.58 -14.04
CA HIS A 102 2.77 12.99 -15.41
C HIS A 102 3.14 11.84 -16.35
N ASN A 103 2.15 11.36 -17.09
CA ASN A 103 2.31 10.33 -18.10
C ASN A 103 1.93 10.90 -19.48
N PRO A 104 2.91 11.18 -20.36
CA PRO A 104 2.65 11.80 -21.64
C PRO A 104 1.93 10.88 -22.65
N ALA A 105 1.98 9.56 -22.46
CA ALA A 105 1.49 8.59 -23.43
C ALA A 105 0.76 7.42 -22.76
N LYS A 106 -0.32 7.71 -22.03
CA LYS A 106 -1.16 6.66 -21.45
C LYS A 106 -2.02 5.99 -22.52
N ILE A 107 -1.82 4.69 -22.69
CA ILE A 107 -2.66 3.85 -23.53
C ILE A 107 -4.08 3.79 -22.93
N THR A 108 -5.06 4.24 -23.69
CA THR A 108 -6.47 4.29 -23.28
C THR A 108 -7.37 3.77 -24.40
N ARG A 109 -8.42 3.04 -24.03
CA ARG A 109 -9.44 2.58 -24.98
C ARG A 109 -10.53 3.64 -25.15
N GLU A 110 -10.72 4.10 -26.38
CA GLU A 110 -11.87 4.92 -26.75
C GLU A 110 -13.04 4.02 -27.11
N ALA A 111 -13.95 3.78 -26.14
CA ALA A 111 -15.02 2.79 -26.27
C ALA A 111 -15.94 3.05 -27.47
N LYS A 112 -16.34 4.31 -27.69
CA LYS A 112 -17.26 4.69 -28.79
C LYS A 112 -16.70 4.38 -30.17
N ARG A 113 -15.40 4.62 -30.38
CA ARG A 113 -14.72 4.39 -31.67
C ARG A 113 -14.06 3.03 -31.77
N ARG A 114 -14.08 2.24 -30.68
CA ARG A 114 -13.38 0.95 -30.55
C ARG A 114 -11.89 1.06 -30.92
N LYS A 115 -11.25 2.19 -30.59
CA LYS A 115 -9.83 2.45 -30.88
C LYS A 115 -9.00 2.45 -29.60
N ILE A 116 -7.72 2.12 -29.75
CA ILE A 116 -6.71 2.32 -28.71
C ILE A 116 -5.96 3.60 -29.10
N ILE A 117 -5.86 4.53 -28.16
CA ILE A 117 -5.19 5.82 -28.37
C ILE A 117 -4.23 6.09 -27.22
N ASN A 118 -3.20 6.88 -27.50
CA ASN A 118 -2.34 7.44 -26.46
C ASN A 118 -2.91 8.80 -26.06
N LYS A 119 -3.08 9.01 -24.76
CA LYS A 119 -3.52 10.28 -24.19
C LYS A 119 -2.57 10.70 -23.07
N GLU A 120 -2.30 11.99 -23.00
CA GLU A 120 -1.60 12.58 -21.87
C GLU A 120 -2.47 12.51 -20.60
N GLU A 121 -1.90 12.09 -19.49
CA GLU A 121 -2.55 12.02 -18.18
C GLU A 121 -1.66 12.63 -17.11
N THR A 122 -2.22 13.53 -16.32
CA THR A 122 -1.60 14.02 -15.08
C THR A 122 -2.47 13.62 -13.91
N LYS A 123 -1.86 13.03 -12.88
CA LYS A 123 -2.51 12.67 -11.63
C LYS A 123 -1.72 13.21 -10.44
N LEU A 124 -2.45 13.61 -9.42
CA LEU A 124 -1.91 14.09 -8.16
C LEU A 124 -2.10 12.98 -7.13
N TYR A 125 -1.00 12.44 -6.63
CA TYR A 125 -1.05 11.55 -5.48
C TYR A 125 -1.00 12.36 -4.20
N ARG A 126 -1.86 12.01 -3.24
CA ARG A 126 -1.96 12.65 -1.92
C ARG A 126 -2.24 11.56 -0.89
N MET A 127 -1.72 11.72 0.32
CA MET A 127 -2.11 10.86 1.44
C MET A 127 -3.60 11.08 1.76
N VAL A 128 -4.36 9.99 1.91
CA VAL A 128 -5.79 10.07 2.26
C VAL A 128 -6.08 9.11 3.40
N TYR A 129 -6.23 9.68 4.59
CA TYR A 129 -6.44 8.93 5.81
C TYR A 129 -7.76 9.32 6.48
N ALA A 130 -8.88 8.95 5.84
CA ALA A 130 -10.23 9.40 6.24
C ALA A 130 -10.98 8.39 7.13
N LYS A 131 -10.39 7.24 7.46
CA LYS A 131 -11.08 6.15 8.18
C LYS A 131 -10.65 5.95 9.63
N ARG A 132 -9.54 6.57 10.03
CA ARG A 132 -8.95 6.47 11.36
C ARG A 132 -8.26 7.77 11.73
N VAL A 133 -8.06 8.00 13.02
CA VAL A 133 -7.30 9.15 13.54
C VAL A 133 -5.87 8.69 13.82
N ILE A 134 -4.89 9.38 13.24
CA ILE A 134 -3.46 9.14 13.50
C ILE A 134 -3.06 9.92 14.76
N GLN A 135 -2.40 9.25 15.70
CA GLN A 135 -1.81 9.86 16.89
C GLN A 135 -0.36 10.29 16.62
N GLU A 136 0.23 11.08 17.52
CA GLU A 136 1.62 11.55 17.39
C GLU A 136 2.65 10.41 17.35
N ASP A 137 2.35 9.27 17.96
CA ASP A 137 3.15 8.05 17.95
C ASP A 137 2.90 7.15 16.72
N PHE A 138 2.17 7.66 15.72
CA PHE A 138 1.69 6.93 14.54
C PHE A 138 0.73 5.77 14.83
N THR A 139 0.25 5.60 16.06
CA THR A 139 -0.86 4.68 16.32
C THR A 139 -2.15 5.23 15.76
N THR A 140 -3.11 4.34 15.48
CA THR A 140 -4.34 4.73 14.78
C THR A 140 -5.58 4.28 15.55
N LEU A 141 -6.50 5.21 15.78
CA LEU A 141 -7.78 4.97 16.44
C LEU A 141 -8.93 4.98 15.46
N GLN A 142 -10.00 4.26 15.80
CA GLN A 142 -11.27 4.34 15.07
C GLN A 142 -12.01 5.63 15.46
N TYR A 143 -12.84 6.14 14.56
CA TYR A 143 -13.75 7.24 14.89
C TYR A 143 -14.85 6.78 15.84
N GLY A 144 -15.22 7.63 16.80
CA GLY A 144 -16.39 7.43 17.68
C GLY A 144 -16.13 6.67 18.98
N TYR A 145 -14.95 6.84 19.58
CA TYR A 145 -14.67 6.38 20.95
C TYR A 145 -14.95 7.49 21.97
#